data_AF-A0A7Z6SS95-F1
#
_entry.id   AF-A0A7Z6SS95-F1
#
_cell.length_a   1.000
_cell.length_b   1.000
_cell.length_c   1.000
_cell.angle_alpha   90.00
_cell.angle_beta   90.00
_cell.angle_gamma   90.00
#
_symmetry.space_group_name_H-M   'P 1'
#
loop_
_entity.id
_entity.type
_entity.pdbx_description
1 polymer ?
#
loop_
_entity_poly.entity_id
_entity_poly.type
_entity_poly.pdbx_seq_one_letter_code
_entity_poly.pdbx_strand_id
1 'polypeptide(L)'
;GAGGLSLGFANTNRFNILAHIEWEKPMVATLRNALNKRFKISEKETKKRVIKFDIQKTDELINGSWSDETLKIYGSDNDESVSQFGLNGVISGKKIDVIFGGPPCQAYSLAGRAQDKHSMK
;
A
#
# COMPACT_ATOMS: atom_id res chain seq x y z
N GLY A 1 4.84 -2.90 -3.90
CA GLY A 1 5.49 -4.10 -4.44
C GLY A 1 6.09 -4.93 -3.33
N ALA A 2 7.15 -5.71 -3.59
CA ALA A 2 7.77 -6.64 -2.62
C ALA A 2 8.41 -6.00 -1.37
N GLY A 3 8.46 -4.66 -1.30
CA GLY A 3 8.78 -3.95 -0.06
C GLY A 3 10.21 -3.44 0.08
N GLY A 4 11.05 -3.44 -0.96
CA GLY A 4 12.44 -2.95 -0.86
C GLY A 4 12.57 -1.57 -0.21
N LEU A 5 11.79 -0.60 -0.67
CA LEU A 5 11.75 0.76 -0.10
C LEU A 5 11.27 0.75 1.36
N SER A 6 10.15 0.07 1.63
CA SER A 6 9.58 -0.07 2.99
C SER A 6 10.57 -0.68 3.99
N LEU A 7 11.26 -1.76 3.59
CA LEU A 7 12.22 -2.45 4.44
C LEU A 7 13.46 -1.59 4.67
N GLY A 8 13.88 -0.80 3.67
CA GLY A 8 14.93 0.21 3.82
C GLY A 8 14.59 1.22 4.91
N PHE A 9 13.39 1.82 4.86
CA PHE A 9 12.90 2.74 5.89
C PHE A 9 12.83 2.07 7.27
N ALA A 10 12.26 0.87 7.34
CA ALA A 10 12.14 0.12 8.60
C ALA A 10 13.51 -0.19 9.24
N ASN A 11 14.54 -0.50 8.45
CA ASN A 11 15.91 -0.76 8.97
C ASN A 11 16.56 0.49 9.61
N THR A 12 16.12 1.70 9.28
CA THR A 12 16.69 2.91 9.90
C THR A 12 16.27 3.11 11.35
N ASN A 13 15.18 2.44 11.78
CA ASN A 13 14.51 2.67 13.06
C ASN A 13 14.10 4.14 13.33
N ARG A 14 13.98 4.95 12.28
CA ARG A 14 13.55 6.38 12.36
C ARG A 14 12.11 6.61 11.92
N PHE A 15 11.47 5.59 11.37
CA PHE A 15 10.12 5.67 10.82
C PHE A 15 9.23 4.60 11.41
N ASN A 16 8.04 4.99 11.82
CA ASN A 16 6.97 4.07 12.15
C ASN A 16 6.07 3.92 10.92
N ILE A 17 6.20 2.82 10.18
CA ILE A 17 5.38 2.61 8.98
C ILE A 17 4.00 2.11 9.38
N LEU A 18 2.99 2.94 9.09
CA LEU A 18 1.61 2.73 9.53
C LEU A 18 0.78 1.87 8.59
N ALA A 19 1.03 1.96 7.28
CA ALA A 19 0.29 1.21 6.27
C ALA A 19 1.13 0.97 5.01
N HIS A 20 0.78 -0.07 4.26
CA HIS A 20 1.29 -0.39 2.93
C HIS A 20 0.12 -0.79 2.05
N ILE A 21 0.09 -0.30 0.81
CA ILE A 21 -0.92 -0.67 -0.18
C ILE A 21 -0.23 -1.38 -1.33
N GLU A 22 -0.74 -2.54 -1.72
CA GLU A 22 -0.24 -3.31 -2.85
C GLU A 22 -1.37 -4.12 -3.47
N TRP A 23 -1.40 -4.23 -4.79
CA TRP A 23 -2.45 -4.98 -5.50
C TRP A 23 -2.10 -6.48 -5.61
N GLU A 24 -0.84 -6.80 -5.88
CA GLU A 24 -0.37 -8.15 -6.18
C GLU A 24 -0.20 -9.00 -4.92
N LYS A 25 -0.97 -10.09 -4.84
CA LYS A 25 -0.94 -11.02 -3.68
C LYS A 25 0.45 -11.59 -3.37
N PRO A 26 1.28 -12.01 -4.35
CA PRO A 26 2.63 -12.50 -4.07
C PRO A 26 3.53 -11.43 -3.43
N MET A 27 3.35 -10.16 -3.82
CA MET A 27 4.12 -9.04 -3.29
C MET A 27 3.71 -8.71 -1.85
N VAL A 28 2.40 -8.72 -1.56
CA VAL A 28 1.85 -8.61 -0.21
C VAL A 28 2.41 -9.72 0.70
N ALA A 29 2.35 -10.98 0.24
CA ALA A 29 2.85 -12.12 1.00
C ALA A 29 4.35 -11.99 1.32
N THR A 30 5.14 -11.55 0.34
CA THR A 30 6.58 -11.31 0.49
C THR A 30 6.87 -10.26 1.56
N LEU A 31 6.18 -9.12 1.50
CA LEU A 31 6.35 -8.04 2.48
C LEU A 31 5.91 -8.47 3.88
N ARG A 32 4.74 -9.11 4.03
CA ARG A 32 4.26 -9.64 5.32
C ARG A 32 5.27 -10.61 5.94
N ASN A 33 5.77 -11.57 5.16
CA ASN A 33 6.79 -12.51 5.62
C ASN A 33 8.09 -11.81 6.05
N ALA A 34 8.55 -10.79 5.31
CA ALA A 34 9.73 -10.01 5.68
C ALA A 34 9.53 -9.24 6.99
N LEU A 35 8.37 -8.59 7.17
CA LEU A 35 8.01 -7.88 8.40
C LEU A 35 7.93 -8.82 9.61
N ASN A 36 7.27 -9.98 9.45
CA ASN A 36 7.16 -10.98 10.51
C ASN A 36 8.53 -11.53 10.93
N LYS A 37 9.37 -11.94 9.97
CA LYS A 37 10.64 -12.61 10.26
C LYS A 37 11.72 -11.66 10.76
N ARG A 38 11.88 -10.50 10.11
CA ARG A 38 12.97 -9.55 10.36
C ARG A 38 12.66 -8.57 11.47
N PHE A 39 11.42 -8.09 11.54
CA PHE A 39 11.00 -7.03 12.47
C PHE A 39 10.07 -7.55 13.58
N LYS A 40 9.79 -8.86 13.62
CA LYS A 40 8.99 -9.53 14.66
C LYS A 40 7.58 -8.94 14.83
N ILE A 41 7.04 -8.36 13.77
CA ILE A 41 5.64 -7.90 13.73
C ILE A 41 4.75 -9.15 13.66
N SER A 42 3.63 -9.15 14.38
CA SER A 42 2.71 -10.30 14.38
C SER A 42 1.98 -10.44 13.05
N GLU A 43 1.54 -11.66 12.71
CA GLU A 43 0.75 -11.91 11.50
C GLU A 43 -0.55 -11.11 11.47
N LYS A 44 -1.22 -10.99 12.62
CA LYS A 44 -2.42 -10.15 12.76
C LYS A 44 -2.11 -8.71 12.38
N GLU A 45 -1.01 -8.17 12.89
CA GLU A 45 -0.66 -6.78 12.66
C GLU A 45 -0.19 -6.54 11.21
N THR A 46 0.56 -7.48 10.60
CA THR A 46 0.92 -7.37 9.19
C THR A 46 -0.26 -7.58 8.25
N LYS A 47 -1.26 -8.40 8.62
CA LYS A 47 -2.52 -8.51 7.87
C LYS A 47 -3.34 -7.22 7.92
N LYS A 48 -3.29 -6.50 9.04
CA LYS A 48 -3.93 -5.18 9.22
C LYS A 48 -3.24 -4.06 8.44
N ARG A 49 -1.90 -3.96 8.53
CA ARG A 49 -1.17 -2.81 7.94
C ARG A 49 -0.66 -3.01 6.53
N VAL A 50 -0.50 -4.25 6.05
CA VAL A 50 -0.15 -4.53 4.64
C VAL A 50 -1.42 -4.91 3.92
N ILE A 51 -2.00 -3.95 3.19
CA ILE A 51 -3.34 -4.03 2.64
C ILE A 51 -3.23 -4.44 1.16
N LYS A 52 -3.84 -5.59 0.81
CA LYS A 52 -3.99 -6.03 -0.57
C LYS A 52 -5.18 -5.30 -1.19
N PHE A 53 -4.95 -4.33 -2.07
CA PHE A 53 -6.05 -3.50 -2.60
C PHE A 53 -5.68 -2.76 -3.89
N ASP A 54 -6.69 -2.46 -4.70
CA ASP A 54 -6.57 -1.51 -5.82
C ASP A 54 -6.73 -0.08 -5.30
N ILE A 55 -5.66 0.71 -5.40
CA ILE A 55 -5.63 2.09 -4.93
C ILE A 55 -6.64 3.02 -5.65
N GLN A 56 -7.11 2.62 -6.83
CA GLN A 56 -8.11 3.38 -7.60
C GLN A 56 -9.51 3.35 -6.95
N LYS A 57 -9.82 2.34 -6.13
CA LYS A 57 -11.03 2.33 -5.28
C LYS A 57 -10.82 3.20 -4.03
N THR A 58 -10.48 4.47 -4.24
CA THR A 58 -9.91 5.37 -3.23
C THR A 58 -10.83 5.59 -2.03
N ASP A 59 -12.13 5.77 -2.24
CA ASP A 59 -13.08 5.99 -1.14
C ASP A 59 -13.16 4.77 -0.22
N GLU A 60 -13.37 3.58 -0.79
CA GLU A 60 -13.37 2.31 -0.05
C GLU A 60 -12.03 2.04 0.65
N LEU A 61 -10.90 2.39 0.02
CA LEU A 61 -9.58 2.26 0.62
C LEU A 61 -9.40 3.17 1.84
N ILE A 62 -9.81 4.43 1.73
CA ILE A 62 -9.59 5.44 2.77
C ILE A 62 -10.58 5.25 3.92
N ASN A 63 -11.86 5.07 3.59
CA ASN A 63 -12.98 5.14 4.53
C ASN A 63 -13.51 3.76 4.95
N GLY A 64 -13.16 2.69 4.24
CA GLY A 64 -13.70 1.36 4.50
C GLY A 64 -15.06 1.19 3.85
N SER A 65 -16.01 0.58 4.56
CA SER A 65 -17.35 0.25 4.04
C SER A 65 -17.31 -0.45 2.67
N TRP A 66 -16.45 -1.47 2.55
CA TRP A 66 -16.23 -2.14 1.28
C TRP A 66 -17.51 -2.75 0.72
N SER A 67 -17.71 -2.56 -0.59
CA SER A 67 -18.80 -3.20 -1.32
C SER A 67 -18.66 -4.73 -1.34
N ASP A 68 -19.75 -5.45 -1.58
CA ASP A 68 -19.74 -6.91 -1.72
C ASP A 68 -18.73 -7.38 -2.79
N GLU A 69 -18.60 -6.62 -3.87
CA GLU A 69 -17.62 -6.89 -4.94
C GLU A 69 -16.18 -6.77 -4.41
N THR A 70 -15.89 -5.68 -3.70
CA THR A 70 -14.58 -5.45 -3.09
C THR A 70 -14.27 -6.50 -2.02
N LEU A 71 -15.23 -6.85 -1.17
CA LEU A 71 -15.11 -7.93 -0.18
C LEU A 71 -14.81 -9.27 -0.84
N LYS A 72 -15.48 -9.59 -1.95
CA LYS A 72 -15.24 -10.83 -2.71
C LYS A 72 -13.80 -10.93 -3.23
N ILE A 73 -13.21 -9.81 -3.65
CA ILE A 73 -11.86 -9.78 -4.27
C ILE A 73 -10.75 -9.65 -3.21
N TYR A 74 -10.97 -8.85 -2.17
CA TYR A 74 -9.93 -8.41 -1.23
C TYR A 74 -10.19 -8.82 0.22
N GLY A 75 -11.41 -9.19 0.61
CA GLY A 75 -11.78 -9.41 2.01
C GLY A 75 -10.97 -10.51 2.68
N SER A 76 -10.80 -11.66 2.02
CA SER A 76 -10.05 -12.80 2.59
C SER A 76 -8.55 -12.50 2.83
N ASP A 77 -7.98 -11.62 2.01
CA ASP A 77 -6.56 -11.27 2.05
C ASP A 77 -6.25 -10.19 3.09
N ASN A 78 -7.24 -9.49 3.63
CA ASN A 78 -7.08 -8.35 4.54
C ASN A 78 -7.67 -8.63 5.92
N ASP A 79 -7.30 -7.82 6.90
CA ASP A 79 -7.96 -7.82 8.20
C ASP A 79 -9.35 -7.18 8.07
N GLU A 80 -10.34 -7.72 8.77
CA GLU A 80 -11.73 -7.27 8.68
C GLU A 80 -11.89 -5.78 9.03
N SER A 81 -11.06 -5.27 9.95
CA SER A 81 -11.06 -3.85 10.31
C SER A 81 -10.72 -2.94 9.13
N VAL A 82 -9.95 -3.43 8.15
CA VAL A 82 -9.61 -2.66 6.94
C VAL A 82 -10.84 -2.53 6.05
N SER A 83 -11.61 -3.61 5.88
CA SER A 83 -12.84 -3.55 5.09
C SER A 83 -13.92 -2.68 5.72
N GLN A 84 -13.94 -2.58 7.05
CA GLN A 84 -14.92 -1.77 7.77
C GLN A 84 -14.53 -0.28 7.83
N PHE A 85 -13.26 0.02 8.09
CA PHE A 85 -12.82 1.37 8.47
C PHE A 85 -11.72 1.96 7.57
N GLY A 86 -11.24 1.20 6.58
CA GLY A 86 -10.22 1.64 5.64
C GLY A 86 -8.91 2.05 6.32
N LEU A 87 -8.15 2.89 5.61
CA LEU A 87 -6.91 3.49 6.13
C LEU A 87 -7.16 4.34 7.38
N ASN A 88 -8.30 5.02 7.48
CA ASN A 88 -8.64 5.82 8.66
C ASN A 88 -8.66 4.97 9.94
N GLY A 89 -9.21 3.75 9.87
CA GLY A 89 -9.18 2.79 10.97
C GLY A 89 -7.77 2.25 11.26
N VAL A 90 -6.99 1.95 10.22
CA VAL A 90 -5.62 1.43 10.37
C VAL A 90 -4.68 2.45 11.01
N ILE A 91 -4.74 3.70 10.54
CA ILE A 91 -3.93 4.81 11.03
C ILE A 91 -4.40 5.23 12.43
N SER A 92 -5.70 5.18 12.69
CA SER A 92 -6.34 5.50 13.97
C SER A 92 -5.98 6.92 14.45
N GLY A 93 -6.09 7.91 13.56
CA GLY A 93 -5.85 9.33 13.87
C GLY A 93 -4.39 9.73 14.06
N LYS A 94 -3.42 8.82 13.85
CA LYS A 94 -2.01 9.17 13.85
C LYS A 94 -1.70 10.15 12.71
N LYS A 95 -0.87 11.16 13.00
CA LYS A 95 -0.37 12.10 12.00
C LYS A 95 0.48 11.38 10.95
N ILE A 96 0.30 11.74 9.69
CA ILE A 96 1.11 11.25 8.57
C ILE A 96 2.12 12.33 8.19
N ASP A 97 3.41 12.04 8.38
CA ASP A 97 4.48 12.97 8.02
C ASP A 97 5.04 12.72 6.62
N VAL A 98 4.96 11.48 6.12
CA VAL A 98 5.52 11.07 4.83
C VAL A 98 4.60 10.08 4.14
N ILE A 99 4.38 10.28 2.84
CA ILE A 99 3.79 9.30 1.92
C ILE A 99 4.83 9.01 0.84
N PHE A 100 5.14 7.74 0.60
CA PHE A 100 6.09 7.31 -0.41
C PHE A 100 5.55 6.11 -1.19
N GLY A 101 5.90 6.02 -2.47
CA GLY A 101 5.46 4.95 -3.35
C GLY A 101 6.12 5.06 -4.72
N GLY A 102 6.11 3.96 -5.46
CA GLY A 102 6.53 3.92 -6.85
C GLY A 102 5.34 3.58 -7.74
N PRO A 103 4.42 4.52 -8.00
CA PRO A 103 3.29 4.27 -8.89
C PRO A 103 3.82 3.94 -10.30
N PRO A 104 3.21 2.97 -11.00
CA PRO A 104 3.69 2.59 -12.32
C PRO A 104 3.53 3.76 -13.30
N CYS A 105 4.60 4.07 -14.04
CA CYS A 105 4.63 5.19 -14.98
C CYS A 105 4.03 4.79 -16.35
N GLN A 106 2.73 4.47 -16.39
CA GLN A 106 2.09 3.91 -17.60
C GLN A 106 1.68 4.96 -18.63
N ALA A 107 1.36 6.19 -18.23
CA ALA A 107 0.89 7.23 -19.16
C ALA A 107 2.00 7.86 -20.02
N TYR A 108 3.20 8.02 -19.46
CA TYR A 108 4.31 8.73 -20.13
C TYR A 108 5.11 7.88 -21.12
N SER A 109 4.84 6.57 -21.19
CA SER A 109 5.44 5.70 -22.21
C SER A 109 4.64 5.72 -23.53
N LEU A 110 3.33 6.00 -23.45
CA LEU A 110 2.41 6.17 -24.59
C LEU A 110 2.40 7.61 -25.11
N ALA A 111 2.49 8.59 -24.22
CA ALA A 111 2.82 9.97 -24.57
C ALA A 111 4.31 10.03 -24.90
N GLY A 112 4.69 9.51 -26.07
CA GLY A 112 6.07 9.51 -26.54
C GLY A 112 6.72 10.83 -26.22
N ARG A 113 7.79 10.79 -25.41
CA ARG A 113 8.65 11.91 -24.97
C ARG A 113 8.07 13.23 -25.41
N ALA A 114 7.30 13.90 -24.55
CA ALA A 114 6.70 15.22 -24.80
C ALA A 114 7.41 15.90 -25.97
N GLN A 115 6.82 15.80 -27.17
CA GLN A 115 7.46 16.23 -28.41
C GLN A 115 7.49 17.74 -28.37
N ASP A 116 8.43 18.29 -27.61
CA ASP A 116 8.79 19.67 -27.71
C ASP A 116 9.39 19.85 -29.11
N LYS A 117 8.64 20.55 -29.96
CA LYS A 117 9.06 21.01 -31.28
C LYS A 117 10.38 21.79 -31.26
N HIS A 118 10.87 22.22 -30.09
CA HIS A 118 12.14 22.92 -29.93
C HIS A 118 13.19 22.18 -29.10
N SER A 119 12.91 20.97 -28.59
CA SER A 119 13.72 20.27 -27.57
C SER A 119 13.97 21.13 -26.34
N MET A 120 13.75 20.56 -25.15
CA MET A 120 14.11 21.26 -23.90
C MET A 120 15.58 21.71 -23.98
N LYS A 121 15.79 23.02 -24.05
CA LYS A 121 17.08 23.67 -23.83
C LYS A 121 17.29 23.92 -22.35
#